data_AF-A0A3M1B8M9-F1
#
_entry.id   AF-A0A3M1B8M9-F1
#
_cell.length_a   1.000
_cell.length_b   1.000
_cell.length_c   1.000
_cell.angle_alpha   90.00
_cell.angle_beta   90.00
_cell.angle_gamma   90.00
#
_symmetry.space_group_name_H-M   'P 1'
#
loop_
_entity.id
_entity.type
_entity.pdbx_description
1 polymer ?
#
loop_
_entity_poly.entity_id
_entity_poly.type
_entity_poly.pdbx_seq_one_letter_code
_entity_poly.pdbx_strand_id
1 'polypeptide(L)'
;MLQERVEKAIAELATMEVRDRKGISASKTTKFMRVDVSSTEMEMTAISIMKVGFKLDKQFEISLNDKAGLVIVTMPEPEILSHEVYPRIDKLDIGWLREIDQSDFNKNMDLLRREFRTDALRSDVMSKAKQRAAELMDAMLTPVVKSLNPRYAVKVRFIHIGGEEREELPLGTGERPVSASVFEN
;
A
#
# COMPACT_ATOMS: atom_id res chain seq x y z
N MET A 1 -12.11 -25.13 -14.54
CA MET A 1 -13.47 -24.60 -14.78
C MET A 1 -14.04 -23.83 -13.59
N LEU A 2 -14.49 -24.46 -12.48
CA LEU A 2 -15.06 -23.72 -11.32
C LEU A 2 -13.97 -23.04 -10.47
N GLN A 3 -12.91 -23.77 -10.12
CA GLN A 3 -11.79 -23.24 -9.34
C GLN A 3 -11.17 -22.00 -9.98
N GLU A 4 -10.81 -22.07 -11.27
CA GLU A 4 -10.26 -20.92 -12.03
C GLU A 4 -11.18 -19.69 -12.04
N ARG A 5 -12.51 -19.88 -12.11
CA ARG A 5 -13.48 -18.77 -12.05
C ARG A 5 -13.52 -18.12 -10.69
N VAL A 6 -13.46 -18.93 -9.63
CA VAL A 6 -13.43 -18.47 -8.24
C VAL A 6 -12.13 -17.74 -7.97
N GLU A 7 -11.00 -18.31 -8.40
CA GLU A 7 -9.67 -17.70 -8.27
C GLU A 7 -9.61 -16.34 -8.96
N LYS A 8 -10.09 -16.25 -10.20
CA LYS A 8 -10.17 -14.97 -10.94
C LYS A 8 -11.07 -13.95 -10.24
N ALA A 9 -12.25 -14.38 -9.77
CA ALA A 9 -13.16 -13.49 -9.06
C ALA A 9 -12.54 -12.93 -7.77
N ILE A 10 -11.75 -13.72 -7.04
CA ILE A 10 -11.04 -13.21 -5.86
C ILE A 10 -9.93 -12.25 -6.23
N ALA A 11 -9.09 -12.59 -7.21
CA ALA A 11 -8.00 -11.72 -7.64
C ALA A 11 -8.55 -10.32 -8.02
N GLU A 12 -9.71 -10.27 -8.66
CA GLU A 12 -10.37 -9.04 -9.06
C GLU A 12 -11.12 -8.34 -7.91
N LEU A 13 -11.86 -9.07 -7.07
CA LEU A 13 -12.84 -8.48 -6.14
C LEU A 13 -12.40 -8.44 -4.67
N ALA A 14 -11.40 -9.25 -4.29
CA ALA A 14 -10.83 -9.26 -2.95
C ALA A 14 -9.63 -8.33 -2.81
N THR A 15 -9.17 -7.71 -3.91
CA THR A 15 -8.18 -6.63 -3.86
C THR A 15 -8.84 -5.38 -3.29
N MET A 16 -8.33 -4.91 -2.16
CA MET A 16 -8.79 -3.70 -1.50
C MET A 16 -7.83 -2.54 -1.79
N GLU A 17 -8.36 -1.47 -2.36
CA GLU A 17 -7.67 -0.19 -2.46
C GLU A 17 -8.03 0.67 -1.23
N VAL A 18 -7.02 1.11 -0.50
CA VAL A 18 -7.14 2.04 0.62
C VAL A 18 -6.51 3.36 0.22
N ARG A 19 -7.32 4.43 0.26
CA ARG A 19 -6.86 5.80 0.05
C ARG A 19 -6.82 6.53 1.39
N ASP A 20 -5.66 7.10 1.69
CA ASP A 20 -5.47 7.96 2.85
C ASP A 20 -4.91 9.31 2.43
N ARG A 21 -5.30 10.39 3.13
CA ARG A 21 -4.86 11.76 2.85
C ARG A 21 -4.31 12.37 4.12
N LYS A 22 -3.06 12.82 4.06
CA LYS A 22 -2.38 13.47 5.20
C LYS A 22 -1.74 14.78 4.76
N GLY A 23 -1.81 15.79 5.62
CA GLY A 23 -1.27 17.13 5.36
C GLY A 23 -0.24 17.55 6.40
N ILE A 24 0.78 18.28 5.97
CA ILE A 24 1.75 18.99 6.81
C ILE A 24 1.70 20.47 6.44
N SER A 25 1.53 21.32 7.44
CA SER A 25 1.71 22.77 7.32
C SER A 25 3.13 23.15 7.72
N ALA A 26 3.84 23.87 6.85
CA ALA A 26 5.16 24.42 7.14
C ALA A 26 5.16 25.93 6.85
N SER A 27 5.40 26.76 7.86
CA SER A 27 5.54 28.20 7.73
C SER A 27 7.00 28.63 7.94
N LYS A 28 7.54 29.44 7.04
CA LYS A 28 8.92 29.96 7.12
C LYS A 28 8.89 31.49 7.00
N THR A 29 9.26 32.18 8.08
CA THR A 29 9.39 33.65 8.13
C THR A 29 10.86 34.04 8.00
N THR A 30 11.21 34.85 7.00
CA THR A 30 12.59 35.33 6.80
C THR A 30 12.72 36.78 7.26
N LYS A 31 13.62 37.02 8.23
CA LYS A 31 13.94 38.36 8.76
C LYS A 31 15.20 38.91 8.11
N PHE A 32 15.12 40.10 7.52
CA PHE A 32 16.29 40.89 7.11
C PHE A 32 16.24 42.22 7.89
N MET A 33 17.32 42.54 8.60
CA MET A 33 17.42 43.73 9.48
C MET A 33 16.22 43.94 10.43
N ARG A 34 15.88 42.95 11.26
CA ARG A 34 14.85 43.03 12.33
C ARG A 34 13.40 43.33 11.85
N VAL A 35 13.16 43.39 10.54
CA VAL A 35 11.82 43.50 9.93
C VAL A 35 11.46 42.16 9.28
N ASP A 36 10.21 41.74 9.43
CA ASP A 36 9.67 40.57 8.72
C ASP A 36 9.45 40.96 7.26
N VAL A 37 10.30 40.47 6.35
CA VAL A 37 10.30 40.94 4.94
C VAL A 37 9.61 39.94 4.01
N SER A 38 9.41 38.70 4.46
CA SER A 38 8.68 37.67 3.71
C SER A 38 8.24 36.54 4.63
N SER A 39 6.99 36.12 4.50
CA SER A 39 6.47 34.87 5.06
C SER A 39 6.07 33.97 3.89
N THR A 40 6.59 32.74 3.85
CA THR A 40 6.14 31.71 2.93
C THR A 40 5.40 30.67 3.74
N GLU A 41 4.12 30.53 3.49
CA GLU A 41 3.29 29.46 4.04
C GLU A 41 3.09 28.40 2.97
N MET A 42 3.51 27.17 3.28
CA MET A 42 3.39 26.02 2.40
C MET A 42 2.53 24.97 3.09
N GLU A 43 1.38 24.68 2.49
CA GLU A 43 0.54 23.55 2.87
C GLU A 43 0.77 22.43 1.86
N MET A 44 1.36 21.33 2.32
CA MET A 44 1.61 20.15 1.50
C MET A 44 0.78 18.98 2.02
N THR A 45 -0.06 18.41 1.16
CA THR A 45 -0.70 17.12 1.41
C THR A 45 -0.07 16.01 0.57
N ALA A 46 -0.25 14.78 1.02
CA ALA A 46 0.03 13.61 0.23
C ALA A 46 -1.15 12.65 0.30
N ILE A 47 -1.42 12.01 -0.83
CA ILE A 47 -2.43 10.97 -0.97
C ILE A 47 -1.68 9.65 -1.08
N SER A 48 -1.93 8.75 -0.15
CA SER A 48 -1.41 7.39 -0.18
C SER A 48 -2.47 6.46 -0.77
N ILE A 49 -2.08 5.68 -1.77
CA ILE A 49 -2.88 4.61 -2.37
C ILE A 49 -2.18 3.29 -2.06
N MET A 50 -2.82 2.47 -1.23
CA MET A 50 -2.32 1.14 -0.87
C MET A 50 -3.25 0.07 -1.43
N LYS A 51 -2.68 -0.91 -2.15
CA LYS A 51 -3.42 -2.08 -2.64
C LYS A 51 -3.04 -3.29 -1.82
N VAL A 52 -4.03 -3.90 -1.20
CA VAL A 52 -3.89 -5.13 -0.42
C VAL A 52 -4.66 -6.23 -1.14
N GLY A 53 -4.05 -7.40 -1.29
CA GLY A 53 -4.65 -8.53 -1.97
C GLY A 53 -3.98 -9.85 -1.60
N PHE A 54 -4.21 -10.87 -2.42
CA PHE A 54 -3.78 -12.24 -2.16
C PHE A 54 -3.00 -12.78 -3.35
N LYS A 55 -1.81 -13.33 -3.11
CA LYS A 55 -1.01 -14.05 -4.13
C LYS A 55 -1.53 -15.48 -4.32
N LEU A 56 -2.65 -15.61 -5.04
CA LEU A 56 -3.34 -16.90 -5.24
C LEU A 56 -2.51 -17.91 -6.06
N ASP A 57 -1.59 -17.40 -6.88
CA ASP A 57 -0.58 -18.17 -7.60
C ASP A 57 0.33 -18.98 -6.65
N LYS A 58 0.58 -18.45 -5.44
CA LYS A 58 1.34 -19.16 -4.41
C LYS A 58 0.54 -20.26 -3.72
N GLN A 59 -0.74 -20.02 -3.47
CA GLN A 59 -1.63 -21.01 -2.88
C GLN A 59 -3.09 -20.69 -3.18
N PHE A 60 -3.79 -21.63 -3.82
CA PHE A 60 -5.24 -21.64 -3.84
C PHE A 60 -5.75 -23.07 -3.99
N GLU A 61 -6.33 -23.63 -2.93
CA GLU A 61 -6.80 -25.01 -2.91
C GLU A 61 -8.20 -25.12 -2.32
N ILE A 62 -9.05 -25.93 -2.94
CA ILE A 62 -10.36 -26.30 -2.42
C ILE A 62 -10.34 -27.80 -2.14
N SER A 63 -10.52 -28.16 -0.87
CA SER A 63 -10.53 -29.55 -0.41
C SER A 63 -11.85 -29.89 0.27
N LEU A 64 -12.22 -31.18 0.25
CA LEU A 64 -13.44 -31.68 0.86
C LEU A 64 -13.11 -32.62 2.02
N ASN A 65 -13.64 -32.29 3.19
CA ASN A 65 -13.63 -33.16 4.37
C ASN A 65 -15.04 -33.72 4.57
N ASP A 66 -15.32 -34.86 3.95
CA ASP A 66 -16.63 -35.53 4.01
C ASP A 66 -17.06 -35.88 5.44
N LYS A 67 -16.10 -36.31 6.28
CA LYS A 67 -16.38 -36.69 7.67
C LYS A 67 -16.91 -35.53 8.49
N ALA A 68 -16.35 -34.33 8.27
CA ALA A 68 -16.77 -33.11 8.95
C ALA A 68 -17.88 -32.36 8.18
N GLY A 69 -18.21 -32.76 6.96
CA GLY A 69 -19.09 -32.01 6.07
C GLY A 69 -18.54 -30.60 5.75
N LEU A 70 -17.24 -30.48 5.53
CA LEU A 70 -16.60 -29.18 5.30
C LEU A 70 -15.91 -29.11 3.94
N VAL A 71 -16.22 -28.07 3.18
CA VAL A 71 -15.42 -27.66 2.03
C VAL A 71 -14.45 -26.58 2.50
N ILE A 72 -13.17 -26.91 2.51
CA ILE A 72 -12.10 -26.06 3.04
C ILE A 72 -11.40 -25.38 1.87
N VAL A 73 -11.48 -24.06 1.84
CA VAL A 73 -10.73 -23.21 0.90
C VAL A 73 -9.47 -22.73 1.62
N THR A 74 -8.31 -23.06 1.09
CA THR A 74 -7.00 -22.64 1.61
C THR A 74 -6.42 -21.56 0.71
N MET A 75 -6.10 -20.41 1.30
CA MET A 75 -5.59 -19.21 0.65
C MET A 75 -4.37 -18.66 1.39
N PRO A 76 -3.49 -17.86 0.75
CA PRO A 76 -2.43 -17.16 1.44
C PRO A 76 -2.98 -16.09 2.39
N GLU A 77 -2.16 -15.66 3.34
CA GLU A 77 -2.32 -14.39 4.02
C GLU A 77 -2.32 -13.22 3.01
N PRO A 78 -3.11 -12.17 3.24
CA PRO A 78 -3.06 -10.99 2.38
C PRO A 78 -1.73 -10.25 2.56
N GLU A 79 -1.29 -9.60 1.50
CA GLU A 79 -0.08 -8.79 1.48
C GLU A 79 -0.31 -7.45 0.76
N ILE A 80 0.59 -6.50 1.02
CA ILE A 80 0.62 -5.23 0.31
C ILE A 80 1.19 -5.50 -1.08
N LEU A 81 0.32 -5.45 -2.09
CA LEU A 81 0.71 -5.62 -3.49
C LEU A 81 1.36 -4.36 -4.05
N SER A 82 0.88 -3.19 -3.63
CA SER A 82 1.51 -1.91 -3.96
C SER A 82 1.21 -0.83 -2.93
N HIS A 83 2.10 0.16 -2.83
CA HIS A 83 1.92 1.34 -2.00
C HIS A 83 2.53 2.56 -2.70
N GLU A 84 1.67 3.46 -3.16
CA GLU A 84 2.04 4.67 -3.88
C GLU A 84 1.68 5.91 -3.06
N VAL A 85 2.56 6.91 -3.05
CA VAL A 85 2.36 8.16 -2.32
C VAL A 85 2.50 9.32 -3.29
N TYR A 86 1.39 10.03 -3.52
CA TYR A 86 1.30 11.16 -4.44
C TYR A 86 1.24 12.47 -3.68
N PRO A 87 2.25 13.34 -3.81
CA PRO A 87 2.21 14.64 -3.18
C PRO A 87 1.29 15.61 -3.92
N ARG A 88 0.67 16.51 -3.16
CA ARG A 88 -0.15 17.60 -3.63
C ARG A 88 0.20 18.86 -2.84
N ILE A 89 0.46 19.96 -3.54
CA ILE A 89 0.65 21.27 -2.94
C ILE A 89 -0.71 21.94 -2.94
N ASP A 90 -1.30 22.17 -1.77
CA ASP A 90 -2.67 22.70 -1.66
C ASP A 90 -2.68 24.23 -1.62
N LYS A 91 -1.68 24.85 -1.00
CA LYS A 91 -1.43 26.30 -1.06
C LYS A 91 0.06 26.59 -1.08
N LEU A 92 0.42 27.56 -1.92
CA LEU A 92 1.78 28.06 -2.02
C LEU A 92 1.73 29.59 -2.15
N ASP A 93 1.87 30.28 -1.03
CA ASP A 93 2.00 31.73 -1.02
C ASP A 93 3.48 32.09 -1.20
N ILE A 94 3.90 32.17 -2.47
CA ILE A 94 5.23 32.64 -2.84
C ILE A 94 5.28 34.16 -2.65
N GLY A 95 5.85 34.62 -1.54
CA GLY A 95 6.33 36.01 -1.47
C GLY A 95 7.29 36.28 -2.63
N TRP A 96 7.29 37.50 -3.16
CA TRP A 96 7.91 37.99 -4.41
C TRP A 96 9.41 37.69 -4.63
N LEU A 97 10.09 36.95 -3.75
CA LEU A 97 11.53 36.75 -3.76
C LEU A 97 12.05 35.34 -3.46
N ARG A 98 11.26 34.25 -3.50
CA ARG A 98 11.89 32.91 -3.33
C ARG A 98 11.25 31.75 -4.07
N GLU A 99 12.08 31.09 -4.86
CA GLU A 99 11.94 29.72 -5.31
C GLU A 99 11.86 28.79 -4.08
N ILE A 100 10.95 27.82 -4.09
CA ILE A 100 10.86 26.82 -3.02
C ILE A 100 12.24 26.13 -2.91
N ASP A 101 12.82 26.13 -1.71
CA ASP A 101 14.06 25.40 -1.47
C ASP A 101 13.76 23.90 -1.58
N GLN A 102 14.21 23.28 -2.67
CA GLN A 102 13.96 21.87 -2.99
C GLN A 102 14.37 20.94 -1.84
N SER A 103 15.33 21.35 -1.01
CA SER A 103 15.80 20.56 0.13
C SER A 103 14.76 20.42 1.26
N ASP A 104 13.96 21.46 1.51
CA ASP A 104 12.91 21.45 2.55
C ASP A 104 11.69 20.64 2.08
N PHE A 105 11.35 20.73 0.79
CA PHE A 105 10.31 19.90 0.16
C PHE A 105 10.62 18.41 0.26
N ASN A 106 11.85 18.01 -0.09
CA ASN A 106 12.28 16.61 -0.08
C ASN A 106 12.24 16.00 1.33
N LYS A 107 12.69 16.73 2.35
CA LYS A 107 12.64 16.28 3.76
C LYS A 107 11.21 16.02 4.23
N ASN A 108 10.28 16.93 3.91
CA ASN A 108 8.89 16.77 4.29
C ASN A 108 8.22 15.61 3.52
N MET A 109 8.62 15.36 2.28
CA MET A 109 8.16 14.22 1.50
C MET A 109 8.56 12.88 2.12
N ASP A 110 9.82 12.78 2.54
CA ASP A 110 10.33 11.56 3.16
C ASP A 110 9.69 11.31 4.53
N LEU A 111 9.35 12.36 5.27
CA LEU A 111 8.58 12.25 6.51
C LEU A 111 7.18 11.70 6.25
N LEU A 112 6.44 12.25 5.28
CA LEU A 112 5.12 11.73 4.88
C LEU A 112 5.17 10.26 4.43
N ARG A 113 6.17 9.88 3.62
CA ARG A 113 6.36 8.49 3.19
C ARG A 113 6.57 7.54 4.37
N ARG A 114 7.37 7.94 5.36
CA ARG A 114 7.63 7.14 6.57
C ARG A 114 6.38 6.98 7.41
N GLU A 115 5.58 8.03 7.56
CA GLU A 115 4.31 7.98 8.28
C GLU A 115 3.33 7.02 7.59
N PHE A 116 3.12 7.15 6.29
CA PHE A 116 2.24 6.24 5.56
C PHE A 116 2.68 4.77 5.63
N ARG A 117 3.99 4.48 5.60
CA ARG A 117 4.50 3.11 5.79
C ARG A 117 4.21 2.59 7.21
N THR A 118 4.36 3.45 8.22
CA THR A 118 4.09 3.09 9.61
C THR A 118 2.59 2.82 9.82
N ASP A 119 1.74 3.63 9.22
CA ASP A 119 0.28 3.50 9.31
C ASP A 119 -0.21 2.26 8.57
N ALA A 120 0.36 1.95 7.39
CA ALA A 120 0.07 0.71 6.65
C ALA A 120 0.31 -0.54 7.51
N LEU A 121 1.44 -0.59 8.24
CA LEU A 121 1.80 -1.69 9.15
C LEU A 121 0.89 -1.79 10.38
N ARG A 122 0.28 -0.69 10.80
CA ARG A 122 -0.65 -0.62 11.94
C ARG A 122 -2.11 -0.77 11.55
N SER A 123 -2.40 -0.81 10.26
CA SER A 123 -3.77 -0.76 9.77
C SER A 123 -4.48 -2.12 9.87
N ASP A 124 -5.76 -2.10 10.25
CA ASP A 124 -6.65 -3.28 10.24
C ASP A 124 -6.97 -3.78 8.82
N VAL A 125 -6.28 -3.27 7.79
CA VAL A 125 -6.59 -3.53 6.38
C VAL A 125 -6.39 -5.00 6.03
N MET A 126 -5.38 -5.65 6.59
CA MET A 126 -5.16 -7.10 6.40
C MET A 126 -6.33 -7.92 6.93
N SER A 127 -6.80 -7.60 8.14
CA SER A 127 -7.95 -8.28 8.76
C SER A 127 -9.23 -8.06 7.94
N LYS A 128 -9.46 -6.83 7.47
CA LYS A 128 -10.59 -6.50 6.59
C LYS A 128 -10.53 -7.23 5.26
N ALA A 129 -9.34 -7.36 4.66
CA ALA A 129 -9.14 -8.11 3.43
C ALA A 129 -9.49 -9.59 3.63
N LYS A 130 -9.07 -10.22 4.73
CA LYS A 130 -9.45 -11.61 5.08
C LYS A 130 -10.95 -11.76 5.22
N GLN A 131 -11.60 -10.85 5.95
CA GLN A 131 -13.05 -10.89 6.15
C GLN A 131 -13.78 -10.82 4.81
N ARG A 132 -13.42 -9.85 3.96
CA ARG A 132 -14.02 -9.68 2.64
C ARG A 132 -13.82 -10.88 1.73
N ALA A 133 -12.62 -11.47 1.73
CA ALA A 133 -12.34 -12.69 0.99
C ALA A 133 -13.19 -13.88 1.49
N ALA A 134 -13.38 -14.00 2.80
CA ALA A 134 -14.20 -15.04 3.40
C ALA A 134 -15.69 -14.88 3.04
N GLU A 135 -16.22 -13.66 3.10
CA GLU A 135 -17.60 -13.35 2.70
C GLU A 135 -17.84 -13.65 1.22
N LEU A 136 -16.89 -13.28 0.36
CA LEU A 136 -16.97 -13.55 -1.08
C LEU A 136 -16.94 -15.06 -1.38
N MET A 137 -16.07 -15.80 -0.68
CA MET A 137 -16.00 -17.26 -0.79
C MET A 137 -17.30 -17.94 -0.37
N ASP A 138 -17.87 -17.52 0.76
CA ASP A 138 -19.14 -18.05 1.25
C ASP A 138 -20.25 -17.79 0.23
N ALA A 139 -20.38 -16.55 -0.26
CA ALA A 139 -21.39 -16.17 -1.25
C ALA A 139 -21.28 -16.97 -2.56
N MET A 140 -20.06 -17.26 -3.02
CA MET A 140 -19.84 -17.97 -4.27
C MET A 140 -19.98 -19.50 -4.14
N LEU A 141 -19.46 -20.08 -3.05
CA LEU A 141 -19.32 -21.52 -2.92
C LEU A 141 -20.50 -22.16 -2.19
N THR A 142 -21.14 -21.47 -1.24
CA THR A 142 -22.23 -22.05 -0.45
C THR A 142 -23.39 -22.59 -1.32
N PRO A 143 -23.88 -21.88 -2.35
CA PRO A 143 -24.93 -22.43 -3.23
C PRO A 143 -24.51 -23.74 -3.91
N VAL A 144 -23.27 -23.80 -4.39
CA VAL A 144 -22.71 -24.98 -5.08
C VAL A 144 -22.57 -26.14 -4.09
N VAL A 145 -21.98 -25.88 -2.93
CA VAL A 145 -21.69 -26.90 -1.92
C VAL A 145 -22.98 -27.46 -1.30
N LYS A 146 -23.98 -26.61 -1.04
CA LYS A 146 -25.30 -27.04 -0.56
C LYS A 146 -26.09 -27.85 -1.58
N SER A 147 -25.91 -27.57 -2.88
CA SER A 147 -26.53 -28.37 -3.94
C SER A 147 -26.00 -29.80 -4.01
N LEU A 148 -24.72 -30.00 -3.65
CA LEU A 148 -24.09 -31.32 -3.60
C LEU A 148 -24.50 -32.08 -2.34
N ASN A 149 -24.44 -31.41 -1.18
CA ASN A 149 -24.88 -31.97 0.07
C ASN A 149 -25.35 -30.85 1.01
N PRO A 150 -26.62 -30.87 1.47
CA PRO A 150 -27.15 -29.84 2.36
C PRO A 150 -26.39 -29.69 3.68
N ARG A 151 -25.68 -30.74 4.12
CA ARG A 151 -24.88 -30.72 5.35
C ARG A 151 -23.54 -30.02 5.18
N TYR A 152 -23.06 -29.83 3.95
CA TYR A 152 -21.75 -29.25 3.74
C TYR A 152 -21.74 -27.75 4.06
N ALA A 153 -20.64 -27.28 4.61
CA ALA A 153 -20.38 -25.87 4.92
C ALA A 153 -19.02 -25.45 4.37
N VAL A 154 -18.91 -24.18 3.96
CA VAL A 154 -17.67 -23.59 3.46
C VAL A 154 -16.86 -23.06 4.63
N LYS A 155 -15.56 -23.34 4.64
CA LYS A 155 -14.63 -22.79 5.61
C LYS A 155 -13.39 -22.26 4.90
N VAL A 156 -13.07 -20.99 5.12
CA VAL A 156 -11.86 -20.37 4.57
C VAL A 156 -10.74 -20.46 5.60
N ARG A 157 -9.54 -20.84 5.15
CA ARG A 157 -8.31 -20.92 5.93
C ARG A 157 -7.24 -20.09 5.25
N PHE A 158 -6.64 -19.20 6.03
CA PHE A 158 -5.48 -18.42 5.59
C PHE A 158 -4.20 -19.07 6.10
N ILE A 159 -3.19 -19.17 5.24
CA ILE A 159 -1.87 -19.71 5.58
C ILE A 159 -0.77 -18.69 5.31
N HIS A 160 0.22 -18.63 6.20
CA HIS A 160 1.42 -17.84 5.97
C HIS A 160 2.37 -18.62 5.06
N ILE A 161 2.61 -18.11 3.86
CA ILE A 161 3.59 -18.68 2.93
C ILE A 161 4.90 -17.93 3.19
N GLY A 162 5.77 -18.55 3.98
CA GLY A 162 7.09 -17.98 4.26
C GLY A 162 7.93 -17.94 2.97
N GLY A 163 8.45 -16.76 2.63
CA GLY A 163 9.54 -16.59 1.67
C GLY A 163 9.16 -15.85 0.38
N GLU A 164 9.45 -14.56 0.36
CA GLU A 164 10.06 -13.90 -0.79
C GLU A 164 10.97 -12.82 -0.17
N GLU A 165 12.26 -12.91 -0.50
CA GLU A 165 13.28 -11.96 -0.06
C GLU A 165 12.78 -10.55 -0.33
N ARG A 166 12.81 -9.71 0.71
CA ARG A 166 12.64 -8.27 0.53
C ARG A 166 13.78 -7.85 -0.38
N GLU A 167 13.49 -7.64 -1.65
CA GLU A 167 14.38 -6.90 -2.53
C GLU A 167 14.50 -5.51 -1.91
N GLU A 168 15.53 -5.32 -1.10
CA GLU A 168 15.92 -4.03 -0.60
C GLU A 168 16.30 -3.22 -1.84
N LEU A 169 15.35 -2.43 -2.34
CA LEU A 169 15.60 -1.44 -3.38
C LEU A 169 16.85 -0.67 -2.96
N PRO A 170 17.92 -0.65 -3.77
CA PRO A 170 19.11 0.07 -3.41
C PRO A 170 18.71 1.52 -3.13
N LEU A 171 19.01 1.99 -1.92
CA LEU A 171 18.99 3.42 -1.61
C LEU A 171 19.81 4.09 -2.70
N GLY A 172 19.12 4.87 -3.55
CA GLY A 172 19.71 5.51 -4.72
C GLY A 172 21.07 6.08 -4.34
N THR A 173 22.11 5.45 -4.87
CA THR A 173 23.48 5.90 -4.71
C THR A 173 23.50 7.33 -5.24
N GLY A 174 23.72 8.29 -4.35
CA GLY A 174 23.92 9.68 -4.75
C GLY A 174 24.99 9.72 -5.81
N GLU A 175 24.59 10.06 -7.03
CA GLU A 175 25.52 10.46 -8.08
C GLU A 175 26.34 11.62 -7.52
N ARG A 176 27.61 11.36 -7.26
CA ARG A 176 28.59 12.43 -7.12
C ARG A 176 28.86 12.94 -8.53
N PRO A 177 28.70 14.24 -8.82
CA PRO A 177 29.26 14.78 -10.05
C PRO A 177 30.79 14.64 -9.98
N VAL A 178 31.34 13.96 -10.98
CA VAL A 178 32.76 13.79 -11.22
C VAL A 178 33.36 15.17 -11.48
N SER A 179 34.22 15.65 -10.59
CA SER A 179 35.00 16.87 -10.82
C SER A 179 36.41 16.55 -11.31
N ALA A 180 36.74 17.17 -12.43
CA ALA A 180 38.07 17.58 -12.90
C ALA A 180 39.07 16.51 -13.35
N SER A 181 39.16 16.43 -14.69
CA SER A 181 40.32 16.05 -15.51
C SER A 181 41.68 16.38 -14.89
N VAL A 182 42.52 15.35 -14.79
CA VAL A 182 43.95 15.44 -14.51
C VAL A 182 44.71 15.77 -15.80
N PHE A 183 45.64 16.71 -15.63
CA PHE A 183 46.68 17.24 -16.52
C PHE A 183 47.28 16.27 -17.55
N GLU A 184 47.34 16.73 -18.81
CA GLU A 184 48.40 16.38 -19.76
C GLU A 184 49.23 17.65 -20.03
N ASN A 185 50.52 17.58 -19.70
CA ASN A 185 51.63 18.19 -20.44
C ASN A 185 52.95 17.57 -19.94
#